data_AF-A0A7Y5SF91-F1
#
_entry.id   AF-A0A7Y5SF91-F1
#
_cell.length_a   1.000
_cell.length_b   1.000
_cell.length_c   1.000
_cell.angle_alpha   90.00
_cell.angle_beta   90.00
_cell.angle_gamma   90.00
#
_symmetry.space_group_name_H-M   'P 1'
#
loop_
_entity.id
_entity.type
_entity.pdbx_description
1 polymer ?
#
loop_
_entity_poly.entity_id
_entity_poly.type
_entity_poly.pdbx_seq_one_letter_code
_entity_poly.pdbx_strand_id
1 'polypeptide(L)' 'MEYSRPDLLVETGWLAQHLDDPSVRVVDCGFPDAYQRAHIPGAAGLPVHHYIKEPDPAGGAFG' A
#
# COMPACT_ATOMS: atom_id res chain seq x y z
N MET A 1 0.61 0.06 26.71
CA MET A 1 1.64 0.93 26.10
C MET A 1 0.98 1.58 24.90
N GLU A 2 0.89 2.90 24.87
CA GLU A 2 0.16 3.63 23.83
C GLU A 2 1.15 4.17 22.79
N TYR A 3 0.77 4.12 21.51
CA TYR A 3 1.59 4.70 20.44
C TYR A 3 1.65 6.23 20.61
N SER A 4 2.78 6.85 20.26
CA SER A 4 2.92 8.32 20.36
C SER A 4 2.03 9.08 19.37
N ARG A 5 1.57 8.43 18.30
CA ARG A 5 0.67 8.95 17.26
C ARG A 5 -0.33 7.88 16.85
N PRO A 6 -1.35 7.59 17.69
CA PRO A 6 -2.30 6.51 17.43
C PRO A 6 -3.16 6.76 16.19
N ASP A 7 -3.30 8.01 15.76
CA ASP A 7 -4.04 8.43 14.55
C ASP A 7 -3.41 7.97 13.23
N LEU A 8 -2.15 7.52 13.25
CA LEU A 8 -1.46 6.99 12.06
C LEU A 8 -1.70 5.50 11.81
N LEU A 9 -2.31 4.80 12.77
CA LEU A 9 -2.60 3.37 12.68
C LEU A 9 -4.10 3.16 12.74
N VAL A 10 -4.60 2.27 11.88
CA VAL A 10 -6.01 1.89 11.86
C VAL A 10 -6.12 0.38 11.92
N GLU A 11 -7.20 -0.09 12.52
CA GLU A 11 -7.54 -1.50 12.56
C GLU A 11 -8.14 -1.95 11.22
N THR A 12 -8.03 -3.26 10.93
CA THR A 12 -8.60 -3.85 9.70
C THR A 12 -10.12 -3.62 9.58
N GLY A 13 -10.83 -3.61 10.72
CA GLY A 13 -12.27 -3.33 10.76
C GLY A 13 -12.64 -1.89 10.38
N TRP A 14 -11.78 -0.92 10.68
CA TRP A 14 -11.95 0.46 10.21
C TRP A 14 -11.78 0.51 8.70
N LEU A 15 -10.71 -0.09 8.18
CA LEU A 15 -10.44 -0.07 6.74
C LEU A 15 -11.57 -0.74 5.93
N ALA A 16 -12.09 -1.87 6.42
CA ALA A 16 -13.21 -2.56 5.77
C ALA A 16 -14.47 -1.68 5.63
N GLN A 17 -14.69 -0.73 6.55
CA GLN A 17 -15.81 0.22 6.50
C GLN A 17 -15.57 1.41 5.57
N HIS A 18 -14.32 1.66 5.16
CA HIS A 18 -13.90 2.82 4.38
C HIS A 18 -13.34 2.46 2.99
N LEU A 19 -13.57 1.23 2.51
CA LEU A 19 -13.05 0.78 1.20
C LEU A 19 -13.57 1.62 0.02
N ASP A 20 -14.79 2.15 0.14
CA ASP A 20 -15.44 2.95 -0.89
C ASP A 20 -15.38 4.46 -0.61
N ASP A 21 -14.67 4.89 0.43
CA ASP A 21 -14.52 6.30 0.77
C ASP A 21 -13.63 7.00 -0.27
N PRO A 22 -14.14 8.00 -1.03
CA PRO A 22 -13.35 8.68 -2.06
C PRO A 22 -12.18 9.49 -1.50
N SER A 23 -12.15 9.75 -0.20
CA SER A 23 -11.04 10.42 0.50
C SER A 23 -9.94 9.44 0.95
N VAL A 24 -10.17 8.13 0.83
CA VAL A 24 -9.22 7.08 1.25
C VAL A 24 -8.63 6.37 0.03
N ARG A 25 -7.30 6.24 0.02
CA ARG A 25 -6.59 5.43 -0.96
C ARG A 25 -5.71 4.41 -0.26
N VAL A 26 -5.97 3.13 -0.53
CA VAL A 26 -5.12 2.03 -0.05
C VAL A 26 -3.95 1.83 -1.00
N VAL A 27 -2.75 1.73 -0.45
CA VAL A 27 -1.52 1.42 -1.20
C VAL A 27 -0.92 0.14 -0.62
N ASP A 28 -0.72 -0.86 -1.46
CA ASP A 28 -0.03 -2.09 -1.11
C ASP A 28 1.47 -1.93 -1.40
N CYS A 29 2.26 -1.94 -0.33
CA CYS A 29 3.71 -1.79 -0.37
C CYS A 29 4.45 -3.14 -0.31
N GLY A 30 3.76 -4.26 -0.56
CA GLY A 30 4.33 -5.60 -0.59
C GLY A 30 5.11 -5.91 -1.87
N PHE A 31 5.46 -7.19 -2.03
CA PHE A 31 6.09 -7.66 -3.26
C PHE A 31 5.09 -7.61 -4.43
N PRO A 32 5.52 -7.21 -5.65
CA PRO A 32 4.62 -7.11 -6.81
C PRO A 32 3.88 -8.42 -7.14
N ASP A 33 4.54 -9.58 -6.99
CA ASP A 33 3.94 -10.88 -7.22
C ASP A 33 2.88 -11.23 -6.16
N ALA A 34 3.06 -10.78 -4.91
CA ALA A 34 2.06 -10.95 -3.86
C ALA A 34 0.81 -10.12 -4.17
N TYR A 35 0.98 -8.83 -4.52
CA TYR A 35 -0.11 -7.96 -4.94
C TYR A 35 -0.88 -8.56 -6.12
N GLN A 36 -0.18 -9.03 -7.16
CA GLN A 36 -0.83 -9.64 -8.34
C GLN A 36 -1.63 -10.90 -8.00
N ARG A 37 -1.18 -11.71 -7.03
CA ARG A 37 -1.93 -12.89 -6.58
C ARG A 37 -3.20 -12.51 -5.81
N ALA A 38 -3.08 -11.59 -4.87
CA ALA A 38 -4.19 -11.09 -4.07
C ALA A 38 -3.82 -9.78 -3.36
N HIS A 39 -4.76 -8.85 -3.30
CA HIS A 39 -4.63 -7.60 -2.56
C HIS A 39 -6.01 -7.13 -2.08
N ILE A 40 -6.02 -6.13 -1.20
CA ILE A 40 -7.26 -5.49 -0.73
C ILE A 40 -7.96 -4.82 -1.94
N PRO A 41 -9.28 -5.02 -2.14
CA PRO A 41 -10.00 -4.42 -3.25
C PRO A 41 -9.76 -2.90 -3.36
N GLY A 42 -9.48 -2.42 -4.57
CA GLY A 42 -9.22 -1.01 -4.85
C GLY A 42 -7.83 -0.50 -4.48
N ALA A 43 -6.99 -1.30 -3.80
CA ALA A 43 -5.63 -0.90 -3.46
C ALA A 43 -4.74 -0.72 -4.70
N ALA A 44 -3.87 0.28 -4.68
CA ALA A 44 -2.81 0.46 -5.67
C ALA A 44 -1.54 -0.29 -5.26
N GLY A 45 -1.00 -1.12 -6.14
CA GLY A 45 0.34 -1.70 -5.94
C GLY A 45 1.42 -0.67 -6.27
N LEU A 46 2.54 -0.72 -5.54
CA LEU A 46 3.71 0.09 -5.88
C LEU A 46 4.32 -0.37 -7.22
N PRO A 47 4.58 0.54 -8.19
CA PRO A 47 5.19 0.20 -9.47
C PRO A 47 6.72 0.07 -9.39
N VAL A 48 7.30 0.16 -8.19
CA VAL A 48 8.74 0.16 -7.95
C VAL A 48 9.13 -0.93 -6.96
N HIS A 49 10.43 -1.17 -6.81
CA HIS A 49 10.94 -2.10 -5.83
C HIS A 49 10.59 -1.65 -4.40
N HIS A 50 9.86 -2.48 -3.65
CA HIS A 50 9.31 -2.17 -2.32
C HIS A 50 10.36 -1.80 -1.24
N TYR A 51 11.64 -2.09 -1.45
CA TYR A 51 12.73 -1.65 -0.56
C TYR A 51 13.48 -0.38 -1.03
N ILE A 52 13.39 -0.03 -2.32
CA ILE A 52 14.14 1.09 -2.90
C ILE A 52 13.21 2.29 -3.00
N LYS A 53 13.55 3.35 -2.29
CA LYS A 53 12.75 4.58 -2.25
C LYS A 53 13.12 5.59 -3.34
N GLU A 54 14.25 5.36 -3.99
CA GLU A 54 14.68 6.12 -5.16
C GLU A 54 13.83 5.73 -6.38
N PRO A 55 13.62 6.63 -7.34
CA PRO A 55 13.00 6.30 -8.61
C PRO A 55 13.74 5.15 -9.29
N ASP A 56 13.00 4.24 -9.95
CA ASP A 56 13.67 3.22 -10.77
C ASP A 56 14.44 3.93 -11.90
N PRO A 57 15.75 3.68 -12.07
CA PRO A 57 16.48 4.21 -13.20
C PRO A 57 15.81 3.80 -14.52
N ALA A 58 15.88 4.68 -15.52
CA ALA A 58 15.30 4.40 -16.84
C ALA A 58 15.87 3.08 -17.41
N GLY A 59 14.98 2.12 -17.67
CA GLY A 59 15.33 0.77 -18.13
C GLY A 59 15.54 -0.26 -17.01
N GLY A 60 15.15 0.06 -15.77
CA GLY A 60 15.06 -0.89 -14.68
C GLY A 60 14.06 -2.00 -14.95
N ALA A 61 14.25 -3.16 -14.30
CA ALA A 61 13.45 -4.36 -14.52
C ALA A 61 11.96 -4.20 -14.14
N PHE A 62 11.57 -3.04 -13.59
CA PHE A 62 10.22 -2.71 -13.18
C PHE A 62 9.63 -1.51 -13.95
N GLY A 63 10.30 -1.04 -15.00
CA GLY A 63 9.86 0.05 -15.90
C GLY A 63 9.05 -0.42 -17.11
#